data_AF-A4S067-F1
#
_entry.id   AF-A4S067-F1
#
_cell.length_a   1.000
_cell.length_b   1.000
_cell.length_c   1.000
_cell.angle_alpha   90.00
_cell.angle_beta   90.00
_cell.angle_gamma   90.00
#
_symmetry.space_group_name_H-M   'P 1'
#
loop_
_entity.id
_entity.type
_entity.pdbx_description
1 polymer ?
#
loop_
_entity_poly.entity_id
_entity_poly.type
_entity_poly.pdbx_seq_one_letter_code
_entity_poly.pdbx_strand_id
1 'polypeptide(L)'
;MGVCVSVHTVERALADEAEIERRSRVDALARSLANNKGELYLHGVLARCDRVNRNGRVYPKPILHREVAAYVAARVRRGRAYGKLEHPAATDEAEFRDADDETRACCRVVDVYWCDGDRTLMGYVKILDTESGRAIREIYEGGGLVGASTRSWSSLETRADGKCYVDDDLELLAFDLVRDPATISLSANGLLTPVRGAVEGRGERLD
;
A
#
# COMPACT_ATOMS: atom_id res chain seq x y z
N MET A 1 -39.64 23.06 14.19
CA MET A 1 -38.75 23.16 15.36
C MET A 1 -37.50 22.36 15.05
N GLY A 2 -36.37 23.02 14.79
CA GLY A 2 -35.09 22.34 14.58
C GLY A 2 -34.48 21.97 15.93
N VAL A 3 -34.23 20.69 16.17
CA VAL A 3 -33.53 20.23 17.37
C VAL A 3 -32.06 20.62 17.22
N CYS A 4 -31.59 21.55 18.04
CA CYS A 4 -30.19 21.90 18.15
C CYS A 4 -29.48 20.74 18.86
N VAL A 5 -28.84 19.86 18.09
CA VAL A 5 -27.98 18.81 18.66
C VAL A 5 -26.70 19.49 19.12
N SER A 6 -26.38 19.39 20.42
CA SER A 6 -25.18 20.01 20.98
C SER A 6 -23.92 19.39 20.34
N VAL A 7 -22.92 20.23 20.05
CA VAL A 7 -21.64 19.82 19.42
C VAL A 7 -20.99 18.67 20.18
N HIS A 8 -21.11 18.66 21.51
CA HIS A 8 -20.60 17.61 22.39
C HIS A 8 -21.23 16.23 22.16
N THR A 9 -22.49 16.17 21.69
CA THR A 9 -23.17 14.92 21.36
C THR A 9 -22.65 14.33 20.05
N VAL A 10 -22.33 15.19 19.09
CA VAL A 10 -21.78 14.78 17.78
C VAL A 10 -20.34 14.29 17.94
N GLU A 11 -19.49 15.02 18.67
CA GLU A 11 -18.10 14.61 18.95
C GLU A 11 -18.02 13.25 19.63
N ARG A 12 -18.90 12.99 20.59
CA ARG A 12 -18.97 11.70 21.29
C ARG A 12 -19.41 10.57 20.36
N ALA A 13 -20.43 10.78 19.53
CA ALA A 13 -20.88 9.79 18.56
C ALA A 13 -19.78 9.43 17.54
N LEU A 14 -19.04 10.44 17.06
CA LEU A 14 -17.91 10.22 16.14
C LEU A 14 -16.77 9.45 16.81
N ALA A 15 -16.48 9.74 18.09
CA ALA A 15 -15.48 8.98 18.86
C ALA A 15 -15.89 7.53 19.07
N ASP A 16 -17.17 7.28 19.36
CA ASP A 16 -17.72 5.94 19.51
C ASP A 16 -17.64 5.14 18.18
N GLU A 17 -17.96 5.78 17.05
CA GLU A 17 -17.82 5.17 15.72
C GLU A 17 -16.37 4.81 15.38
N ALA A 18 -15.43 5.72 15.64
CA ALA A 18 -14.01 5.48 15.40
C ALA A 18 -13.46 4.32 16.26
N GLU A 19 -13.91 4.22 17.51
CA GLU A 19 -13.54 3.12 18.42
C GLU A 19 -14.11 1.78 17.95
N ILE A 20 -15.36 1.75 17.46
CA ILE A 20 -15.98 0.57 16.85
C ILE A 20 -15.17 0.11 15.64
N GLU A 21 -14.79 1.03 14.75
CA GLU A 21 -14.01 0.70 13.56
C GLU A 21 -12.62 0.17 13.93
N ARG A 22 -11.94 0.83 14.88
CA ARG A 22 -10.65 0.41 15.40
C ARG A 22 -10.71 -1.01 15.95
N ARG A 23 -11.72 -1.32 16.77
CA ARG A 23 -11.94 -2.66 17.33
C ARG A 23 -12.23 -3.70 16.24
N SER A 24 -13.03 -3.34 15.24
CA SER A 24 -13.30 -4.22 14.08
C SER A 24 -12.02 -4.59 13.31
N ARG A 25 -11.09 -3.64 13.16
CA ARG A 25 -9.78 -3.87 12.51
C ARG A 25 -8.88 -4.78 13.34
N VAL A 26 -8.85 -4.60 14.66
CA VAL A 26 -8.12 -5.51 15.58
C VAL A 26 -8.68 -6.92 15.50
N ASP A 27 -10.00 -7.08 15.48
CA ASP A 27 -10.64 -8.39 15.32
C ASP A 27 -10.31 -9.01 13.95
N ALA A 28 -10.19 -8.20 12.89
CA ALA A 28 -9.79 -8.66 11.57
C ALA A 28 -8.34 -9.16 11.55
N LEU A 29 -7.43 -8.46 12.23
CA LEU A 29 -6.05 -8.92 12.43
C LEU A 29 -6.02 -10.27 13.15
N ALA A 30 -6.70 -10.40 14.29
CA ALA A 30 -6.71 -11.63 15.08
C ALA A 30 -7.18 -12.83 14.25
N ARG A 31 -8.26 -12.67 13.48
CA ARG A 31 -8.75 -13.71 12.55
C ARG A 31 -7.74 -14.04 11.45
N SER A 32 -7.11 -13.03 10.85
CA SER A 32 -6.06 -13.23 9.84
C SER A 32 -4.91 -14.06 10.39
N LEU A 33 -4.37 -13.68 11.56
CA LEU A 33 -3.26 -14.40 12.19
C LEU A 33 -3.62 -15.85 12.53
N ALA A 34 -4.82 -16.09 13.07
CA ALA A 34 -5.30 -17.44 13.38
C ALA A 34 -5.37 -18.33 12.13
N ASN A 35 -5.88 -17.79 11.02
CA ASN A 35 -6.03 -18.54 9.78
C ASN A 35 -4.72 -18.75 9.01
N ASN A 36 -3.76 -17.84 9.19
CA ASN A 36 -2.47 -17.85 8.50
C ASN A 36 -1.32 -18.36 9.39
N LYS A 37 -1.62 -19.12 10.46
CA LYS A 37 -0.62 -19.72 11.36
C LYS A 37 0.38 -18.69 11.93
N GLY A 38 -0.10 -17.50 12.26
CA GLY A 38 0.69 -16.39 12.80
C GLY A 38 1.35 -15.50 11.73
N GLU A 39 1.32 -15.89 10.45
CA GLU A 39 1.77 -15.02 9.36
C GLU A 39 0.73 -13.92 9.09
N LEU A 40 1.22 -12.72 8.75
CA LEU A 40 0.36 -11.59 8.38
C LEU A 40 0.52 -11.31 6.90
N TYR A 41 -0.57 -11.46 6.17
CA TYR A 41 -0.71 -11.03 4.78
C TYR A 41 -1.70 -9.87 4.73
N LEU A 42 -1.34 -8.82 3.99
CA LEU A 42 -2.18 -7.67 3.74
C LEU A 42 -2.55 -7.61 2.27
N HIS A 43 -3.74 -7.09 1.97
CA HIS A 43 -4.24 -6.91 0.60
C HIS A 43 -4.84 -5.53 0.41
N GLY A 44 -4.56 -4.93 -0.75
CA GLY A 44 -5.15 -3.65 -1.12
C GLY A 44 -4.50 -3.04 -2.36
N VAL A 45 -4.71 -1.74 -2.54
CA VAL A 45 -4.21 -1.00 -3.71
C VAL A 45 -2.73 -0.71 -3.55
N LEU A 46 -1.94 -1.07 -4.56
CA LEU A 46 -0.53 -0.71 -4.67
C LEU A 46 -0.27 0.54 -5.50
N ALA A 47 -1.01 0.71 -6.60
CA ALA A 47 -0.87 1.87 -7.49
C ALA A 47 -2.13 2.11 -8.34
N ARG A 48 -2.25 3.31 -8.90
CA ARG A 48 -3.31 3.70 -9.83
C ARG A 48 -2.72 4.47 -11.01
N CYS A 49 -3.17 4.19 -12.22
CA CYS A 49 -2.76 4.93 -13.41
C CYS A 49 -3.79 5.99 -13.83
N ASP A 50 -3.36 6.93 -14.67
CA ASP A 50 -4.17 7.99 -15.31
C ASP A 50 -5.00 8.85 -14.35
N ARG A 51 -4.63 8.90 -13.07
CA ARG A 51 -5.25 9.75 -12.05
C ARG A 51 -4.17 10.55 -11.32
N VAL A 52 -4.53 11.77 -10.95
CA VAL A 52 -3.70 12.63 -10.12
C VAL A 52 -3.66 12.03 -8.72
N ASN A 53 -2.46 11.68 -8.26
CA ASN A 53 -2.24 11.21 -6.89
C ASN A 53 -2.13 12.40 -5.92
N ARG A 54 -1.94 12.11 -4.63
CA ARG A 54 -1.83 13.16 -3.59
C ARG A 54 -0.67 14.14 -3.82
N ASN A 55 0.38 13.70 -4.52
CA ASN A 55 1.56 14.52 -4.85
C ASN A 55 1.37 15.33 -6.14
N GLY A 56 0.16 15.36 -6.72
CA GLY A 56 -0.13 16.09 -7.96
C GLY A 56 0.38 15.40 -9.23
N ARG A 57 0.82 14.14 -9.13
CA ARG A 57 1.43 13.39 -10.25
C ARG A 57 0.46 12.43 -10.89
N VAL A 58 0.57 12.26 -12.20
CA VAL A 58 -0.14 11.24 -12.98
C VAL A 58 0.86 10.22 -13.50
N TYR A 59 0.54 8.93 -13.29
CA TYR A 59 1.29 7.81 -13.85
C TYR A 59 0.55 7.30 -15.08
N PRO A 60 1.04 7.52 -16.31
CA PRO A 60 0.37 7.01 -17.51
C PRO A 60 0.24 5.48 -17.50
N LYS A 61 -0.93 4.95 -17.90
CA LYS A 61 -1.18 3.50 -17.95
C LYS A 61 -0.07 2.69 -18.65
N PRO A 62 0.41 3.07 -19.85
CA PRO A 62 1.42 2.27 -20.55
C PRO A 62 2.75 2.17 -19.78
N ILE A 63 3.19 3.28 -19.18
CA ILE A 63 4.44 3.36 -18.43
C ILE A 63 4.33 2.53 -17.15
N LEU A 64 3.26 2.72 -16.36
CA LEU A 64 3.08 1.98 -15.13
C LEU A 64 2.92 0.47 -15.37
N HIS A 65 2.22 0.06 -16.43
CA HIS A 65 2.08 -1.35 -16.80
C HIS A 65 3.43 -1.98 -17.15
N ARG A 66 4.26 -1.29 -17.94
CA ARG A 66 5.61 -1.75 -18.30
C ARG A 66 6.45 -1.98 -17.05
N GLU A 67 6.49 -0.99 -16.17
CA GLU A 67 7.32 -1.04 -14.96
C GLU A 67 6.83 -2.08 -13.95
N VAL A 68 5.52 -2.25 -13.80
CA VAL A 68 4.96 -3.31 -12.96
C VAL A 68 5.29 -4.69 -13.53
N ALA A 69 5.22 -4.89 -14.84
CA ALA A 69 5.60 -6.16 -15.46
C ALA A 69 7.09 -6.48 -15.24
N ALA A 70 7.97 -5.49 -15.36
CA ALA A 70 9.40 -5.62 -15.06
C ALA A 70 9.63 -5.95 -13.58
N TYR A 71 8.99 -5.22 -12.67
CA TYR A 71 9.03 -5.45 -11.23
C TYR A 71 8.58 -6.87 -10.86
N VAL A 72 7.47 -7.35 -11.42
CA VAL A 72 6.97 -8.71 -11.18
C VAL A 72 7.97 -9.76 -11.63
N ALA A 73 8.54 -9.60 -12.83
CA ALA A 73 9.50 -10.56 -13.37
C ALA A 73 10.83 -10.58 -12.60
N ALA A 74 11.34 -9.41 -12.21
CA ALA A 74 12.63 -9.28 -11.56
C ALA A 74 12.58 -9.55 -10.05
N ARG A 75 11.48 -9.17 -9.39
CA ARG A 75 11.39 -9.14 -7.92
C ARG A 75 10.32 -10.08 -7.36
N VAL A 76 9.06 -9.95 -7.77
CA VAL A 76 7.94 -10.74 -7.17
C VAL A 76 8.14 -12.23 -7.42
N ARG A 77 8.32 -12.64 -8.68
CA ARG A 77 8.52 -14.06 -9.05
C ARG A 77 9.79 -14.68 -8.47
N ARG A 78 10.77 -13.85 -8.10
CA ARG A 78 12.03 -14.28 -7.48
C ARG A 78 11.99 -14.23 -5.95
N GLY A 79 10.86 -13.82 -5.35
CA GLY A 79 10.71 -13.70 -3.91
C GLY A 79 11.58 -12.60 -3.29
N ARG A 80 11.96 -11.57 -4.05
CA ARG A 80 12.82 -10.44 -3.64
C ARG A 80 12.13 -9.07 -3.74
N ALA A 81 10.81 -9.07 -3.76
CA ALA A 81 10.00 -7.86 -3.82
C ALA A 81 9.84 -7.20 -2.45
N TYR A 82 10.98 -6.83 -1.84
CA TYR A 82 11.01 -6.22 -0.52
C TYR A 82 10.52 -4.77 -0.53
N GLY A 83 9.89 -4.36 0.58
CA GLY A 83 9.45 -2.99 0.85
C GLY A 83 9.87 -2.54 2.24
N LYS A 84 10.07 -1.24 2.41
CA LYS A 84 10.47 -0.58 3.67
C LYS A 84 9.23 0.03 4.36
N LEU A 85 9.35 0.26 5.67
CA LEU A 85 8.39 1.08 6.42
C LEU A 85 8.82 2.54 6.27
N GLU A 86 7.97 3.35 5.65
CA GLU A 86 8.31 4.70 5.17
C GLU A 86 9.40 4.72 4.09
N HIS A 87 9.47 5.82 3.34
CA HIS A 87 10.46 5.98 2.27
C HIS A 87 11.80 6.49 2.82
N PRO A 88 12.95 5.94 2.35
CA PRO A 88 14.22 6.63 2.50
C PRO A 88 14.17 8.01 1.84
N ALA A 89 14.93 8.96 2.39
CA ALA A 89 15.02 10.28 1.78
C ALA A 89 15.74 10.19 0.43
N ALA A 90 15.21 10.86 -0.59
CA ALA A 90 15.83 10.88 -1.93
C ALA A 90 17.16 11.66 -1.99
N THR A 91 17.62 12.23 -0.87
CA THR A 91 18.92 12.91 -0.75
C THR A 91 20.10 11.95 -0.78
N ASP A 92 19.88 10.67 -0.47
CA ASP A 92 20.86 9.60 -0.64
C ASP A 92 20.34 8.63 -1.71
N GLU A 93 20.85 8.77 -2.93
CA GLU A 93 20.42 7.96 -4.07
C GLU A 93 20.69 6.48 -3.85
N ALA A 94 21.81 6.11 -3.21
CA ALA A 94 22.16 4.72 -2.97
C ALA A 94 21.18 4.07 -1.99
N GLU A 95 20.84 4.76 -0.90
CA GLU A 95 19.86 4.27 0.06
C GLU A 95 18.43 4.22 -0.51
N PHE A 96 18.05 5.21 -1.31
CA PHE A 96 16.74 5.27 -1.95
C PHE A 96 16.54 4.12 -2.94
N ARG A 97 17.56 3.85 -3.77
CA ARG A 97 17.55 2.78 -4.78
C ARG A 97 17.69 1.38 -4.18
N ASP A 98 18.25 1.27 -2.98
CA ASP A 98 18.38 0.00 -2.29
C ASP A 98 17.00 -0.59 -1.93
N ALA A 99 16.59 -1.57 -2.73
CA ALA A 99 15.36 -2.34 -2.61
C ALA A 99 15.64 -3.84 -2.35
N ASP A 100 16.91 -4.21 -2.11
CA ASP A 100 17.33 -5.60 -1.91
C ASP A 100 17.74 -5.91 -0.47
N ASP A 101 17.90 -4.90 0.40
CA ASP A 101 18.18 -5.10 1.82
C ASP A 101 16.97 -5.69 2.59
N GLU A 102 16.93 -7.01 2.69
CA GLU A 102 15.95 -7.77 3.47
C GLU A 102 15.98 -7.43 4.98
N THR A 103 17.15 -7.04 5.52
CA THR A 103 17.27 -6.79 6.97
C THR A 103 16.51 -5.55 7.40
N ARG A 104 16.34 -4.58 6.49
CA ARG A 104 15.56 -3.36 6.67
C ARG A 104 14.16 -3.42 6.05
N ALA A 105 13.80 -4.53 5.42
CA ALA A 105 12.50 -4.69 4.81
C ALA A 105 11.43 -4.96 5.87
N CYS A 106 10.28 -4.28 5.81
CA CYS A 106 9.12 -4.58 6.65
C CYS A 106 8.21 -5.63 6.00
N CYS A 107 8.26 -5.75 4.68
CA CYS A 107 7.32 -6.53 3.92
C CYS A 107 7.90 -7.08 2.62
N ARG A 108 7.16 -8.00 2.01
CA ARG A 108 7.43 -8.51 0.67
C ARG A 108 6.13 -8.61 -0.13
N VAL A 109 6.10 -8.03 -1.34
CA VAL A 109 4.98 -8.24 -2.27
C VAL A 109 5.04 -9.67 -2.78
N VAL A 110 3.96 -10.42 -2.58
CA VAL A 110 3.88 -11.84 -2.94
C VAL A 110 3.08 -12.09 -4.23
N ASP A 111 2.12 -11.22 -4.53
CA ASP A 111 1.33 -11.30 -5.76
C ASP A 111 0.70 -9.96 -6.11
N VAL A 112 0.41 -9.73 -7.39
CA VAL A 112 -0.25 -8.53 -7.90
C VAL A 112 -1.18 -8.84 -9.06
N TYR A 113 -2.24 -8.06 -9.18
CA TYR A 113 -3.17 -8.15 -10.31
C TYR A 113 -3.81 -6.79 -10.61
N TRP A 114 -4.25 -6.64 -11.85
CA TRP A 114 -4.92 -5.43 -12.32
C TRP A 114 -6.44 -5.58 -12.22
N CYS A 115 -7.14 -4.54 -11.78
CA CYS A 115 -8.60 -4.44 -11.80
C CYS A 115 -9.05 -3.05 -12.29
N ASP A 116 -10.36 -2.80 -12.33
CA ASP A 116 -10.93 -1.52 -12.77
C ASP A 116 -10.48 -1.14 -14.20
N GLY A 117 -10.63 -2.06 -15.15
CA GLY A 117 -10.18 -1.86 -16.54
C GLY A 117 -8.66 -1.65 -16.65
N ASP A 118 -7.90 -2.40 -15.85
CA ASP A 118 -6.46 -2.30 -15.62
C ASP A 118 -5.95 -0.91 -15.22
N ARG A 119 -6.75 -0.18 -14.43
CA ARG A 119 -6.38 1.13 -13.89
C ARG A 119 -5.91 1.09 -12.44
N THR A 120 -6.26 0.03 -11.71
CA THR A 120 -5.88 -0.14 -10.31
C THR A 120 -5.05 -1.41 -10.16
N LEU A 121 -3.82 -1.26 -9.68
CA LEU A 121 -2.96 -2.37 -9.31
C LEU A 121 -3.29 -2.77 -7.88
N MET A 122 -3.79 -3.99 -7.71
CA MET A 122 -4.00 -4.62 -6.41
C MET A 122 -2.82 -5.54 -6.11
N GLY A 123 -2.53 -5.74 -4.83
CA GLY A 123 -1.47 -6.66 -4.45
C GLY A 123 -1.62 -7.23 -3.05
N TYR A 124 -0.97 -8.37 -2.88
CA TYR A 124 -0.83 -9.07 -1.62
C TYR A 124 0.60 -8.90 -1.10
N VAL A 125 0.70 -8.59 0.19
CA VAL A 125 1.96 -8.25 0.84
C VAL A 125 2.11 -9.08 2.10
N LYS A 126 3.21 -9.83 2.21
CA LYS A 126 3.60 -10.57 3.42
C LYS A 126 4.38 -9.64 4.35
N ILE A 127 3.99 -9.56 5.62
CA ILE A 127 4.75 -8.83 6.63
C ILE A 127 5.83 -9.74 7.23
N LEU A 128 7.07 -9.27 7.19
CA LEU A 128 8.25 -10.01 7.64
C LEU A 128 8.39 -9.91 9.17
N ASP A 129 9.18 -10.81 9.76
CA ASP A 129 9.54 -10.76 11.19
C ASP A 129 10.86 -10.01 11.43
N THR A 130 10.99 -8.87 10.77
CA THR A 130 12.07 -7.90 11.00
C THR A 130 11.61 -6.88 12.04
N GLU A 131 12.52 -6.01 12.51
CA GLU A 131 12.15 -4.90 13.40
C GLU A 131 11.04 -4.03 12.80
N SER A 132 11.21 -3.59 11.55
CA SER A 132 10.21 -2.79 10.84
C SER A 132 8.93 -3.57 10.55
N GLY A 133 9.02 -4.88 10.31
CA GLY A 133 7.84 -5.73 10.12
C GLY A 133 7.02 -5.91 11.41
N ARG A 134 7.68 -6.04 12.57
CA ARG A 134 7.01 -6.03 13.89
C ARG A 134 6.36 -4.68 14.19
N ALA A 135 7.01 -3.57 13.84
CA ALA A 135 6.40 -2.25 13.96
C ALA A 135 5.10 -2.12 13.12
N ILE A 136 5.03 -2.74 11.93
CA ILE A 136 3.77 -2.84 11.19
C ILE A 136 2.73 -3.64 11.97
N ARG A 137 3.09 -4.79 12.55
CA ARG A 137 2.15 -5.59 13.35
C ARG A 137 1.57 -4.80 14.52
N GLU A 138 2.41 -4.07 15.25
CA GLU A 138 2.00 -3.19 16.36
C GLU A 138 0.99 -2.12 15.91
N ILE A 139 1.18 -1.53 14.71
CA ILE A 139 0.19 -0.59 14.13
C ILE A 139 -1.18 -1.26 13.97
N TYR A 140 -1.21 -2.49 13.43
CA TYR A 140 -2.47 -3.22 13.23
C TYR A 140 -3.08 -3.71 14.56
N GLU A 141 -2.27 -4.07 15.55
CA GLU A 141 -2.72 -4.41 16.91
C GLU A 141 -3.39 -3.23 17.60
N GLY A 142 -2.94 -2.00 17.30
CA GLY A 142 -3.62 -0.76 17.72
C GLY A 142 -4.90 -0.43 16.94
N GLY A 143 -5.22 -1.17 15.86
CA GLY A 143 -6.31 -0.88 14.92
C GLY A 143 -5.99 0.19 13.88
N GLY A 144 -4.71 0.55 13.75
CA GLY A 144 -4.18 1.35 12.66
C GLY A 144 -4.09 0.54 11.37
N LEU A 145 -3.86 1.24 10.26
CA LEU A 145 -3.69 0.67 8.93
C LEU A 145 -2.58 1.42 8.21
N VAL A 146 -1.91 0.76 7.28
CA VAL A 146 -0.95 1.39 6.35
C VAL A 146 -1.44 1.22 4.92
N GLY A 147 -0.99 2.10 4.03
CA GLY A 147 -1.16 1.90 2.59
C GLY A 147 0.17 1.65 1.90
N ALA A 148 0.09 1.28 0.63
CA ALA A 148 1.26 1.15 -0.21
C ALA A 148 1.61 2.49 -0.88
N SER A 149 2.90 2.75 -0.99
CA SER A 149 3.44 3.86 -1.76
C SER A 149 4.52 3.39 -2.70
N THR A 150 4.46 3.88 -3.93
CA THR A 150 5.40 3.53 -4.99
C THR A 150 6.73 4.22 -4.76
N ARG A 151 7.80 3.45 -4.54
CA ARG A 151 9.17 3.97 -4.60
C ARG A 151 9.68 3.81 -6.02
N SER A 152 9.95 4.94 -6.66
CA SER A 152 10.36 4.96 -8.06
C SER A 152 11.26 6.14 -8.34
N TRP A 153 12.06 6.02 -9.40
CA TRP A 153 12.94 7.06 -9.90
C TRP A 153 12.52 7.44 -11.31
N SER A 154 12.26 8.73 -11.57
CA SER A 154 11.81 9.20 -12.87
C SER A 154 12.02 10.70 -13.03
N SER A 155 12.08 11.14 -14.28
CA SER A 155 11.81 12.52 -14.67
C SER A 155 10.33 12.84 -14.51
N LEU A 156 10.03 14.14 -14.41
CA LEU A 156 8.68 14.67 -14.29
C LEU A 156 8.46 15.76 -15.33
N GLU A 157 7.35 15.68 -16.04
CA GLU A 157 6.96 16.62 -17.10
C GLU A 157 5.62 17.28 -16.74
N THR A 158 5.60 18.61 -16.65
CA THR A 158 4.31 19.34 -16.58
C THR A 158 3.77 19.52 -17.99
N ARG A 159 2.61 18.95 -18.27
CA ARG A 159 1.96 19.04 -19.60
C ARG A 159 1.01 20.23 -19.69
N ALA A 160 0.53 20.48 -20.91
CA ALA A 160 -0.35 21.62 -21.22
C ALA A 160 -1.68 21.63 -20.43
N ASP A 161 -2.11 20.49 -19.88
CA ASP A 161 -3.29 20.40 -19.00
C ASP A 161 -3.00 20.82 -17.55
N GLY A 162 -1.78 21.29 -17.26
CA GLY A 162 -1.34 21.77 -15.95
C GLY A 162 -1.00 20.67 -14.95
N LYS A 163 -1.05 19.39 -15.35
CA LYS A 163 -0.72 18.26 -14.48
C LYS A 163 0.73 17.84 -14.67
N CYS A 164 1.32 17.35 -13.58
CA CYS A 164 2.64 16.75 -13.58
C CYS A 164 2.54 15.27 -13.94
N TYR A 165 3.22 14.84 -14.99
CA TYR A 165 3.25 13.46 -15.45
C TYR A 165 4.60 12.85 -15.15
N VAL A 166 4.57 11.58 -14.77
CA VAL A 166 5.75 10.73 -14.74
C VAL A 166 6.16 10.40 -16.17
N ASP A 167 7.44 10.58 -16.47
CA ASP A 167 7.99 10.40 -17.81
C ASP A 167 8.40 8.95 -18.09
N ASP A 168 8.85 8.68 -19.32
CA ASP A 168 9.14 7.33 -19.82
C ASP A 168 10.36 6.66 -19.17
N ASP A 169 11.22 7.43 -18.50
CA ASP A 169 12.38 6.96 -17.75
C ASP A 169 12.04 6.42 -16.34
N LEU A 170 10.75 6.24 -16.03
CA LEU A 170 10.30 5.64 -14.78
C LEU A 170 10.96 4.28 -14.54
N GLU A 171 11.57 4.15 -13.37
CA GLU A 171 12.05 2.89 -12.80
C GLU A 171 11.27 2.58 -11.53
N LEU A 172 10.52 1.48 -11.52
CA LEU A 172 9.82 1.00 -10.34
C LEU A 172 10.74 0.16 -9.44
N LEU A 173 11.07 0.69 -8.27
CA LEU A 173 12.01 0.06 -7.34
C LEU A 173 11.30 -0.86 -6.34
N ALA A 174 10.25 -0.36 -5.68
CA ALA A 174 9.57 -1.06 -4.59
C ALA A 174 8.17 -0.51 -4.30
N PHE A 175 7.41 -1.25 -3.50
CA PHE A 175 6.21 -0.78 -2.82
C PHE A 175 6.48 -0.74 -1.32
N ASP A 176 6.56 0.47 -0.77
CA ASP A 176 6.76 0.68 0.67
C ASP A 176 5.44 0.80 1.40
N LEU A 177 5.46 0.51 2.69
CA LEU A 177 4.31 0.68 3.56
C LEU A 177 4.43 2.00 4.29
N VAL A 178 3.42 2.86 4.14
CA VAL A 178 3.39 4.20 4.72
C VAL A 178 2.09 4.42 5.47
N ARG A 179 2.14 5.20 6.55
CA ARG A 179 0.91 5.53 7.30
C ARG A 179 -0.01 6.50 6.55
N ASP A 180 0.55 7.31 5.66
CA ASP A 180 -0.18 8.33 4.87
C ASP A 180 0.11 8.18 3.35
N PRO A 181 -0.49 7.18 2.69
CA PRO A 181 -0.17 6.81 1.31
C PRO A 181 -0.64 7.84 0.27
N ALA A 182 0.26 8.19 -0.65
CA ALA A 182 -0.05 9.08 -1.77
C ALA A 182 -1.08 8.50 -2.76
N THR A 183 -1.29 7.18 -2.72
CA THR A 183 -2.25 6.42 -3.53
C THR A 183 -3.71 6.69 -3.12
N ILE A 184 -3.96 7.29 -1.95
CA ILE A 184 -5.30 7.52 -1.41
C ILE A 184 -5.80 8.94 -1.70
N SER A 185 -6.96 9.02 -2.36
CA SER A 185 -7.85 10.17 -2.32
C SER A 185 -8.94 9.88 -1.27
N LEU A 186 -8.83 10.52 -0.10
CA LEU A 186 -9.85 10.78 0.94
C LEU A 186 -10.84 9.67 1.37
N SER A 187 -10.63 8.41 0.99
CA SER A 187 -11.46 7.26 1.41
C SER A 187 -10.55 6.07 1.68
N ALA A 188 -10.90 5.23 2.68
CA ALA A 188 -10.14 4.05 3.10
C ALA A 188 -9.86 3.01 1.98
N ASN A 189 -10.34 3.25 0.75
CA ASN A 189 -10.19 2.44 -0.46
C ASN A 189 -8.76 2.39 -1.04
N GLY A 190 -7.71 2.56 -0.23
CA GLY A 190 -6.34 2.30 -0.64
C GLY A 190 -5.40 1.92 0.50
N LEU A 191 -5.94 1.63 1.69
CA LEU A 191 -5.19 1.02 2.78
C LEU A 191 -5.16 -0.50 2.59
N LEU A 192 -4.12 -1.13 3.12
CA LEU A 192 -3.96 -2.57 3.08
C LEU A 192 -4.69 -3.20 4.28
N THR A 193 -5.42 -4.28 4.04
CA THR A 193 -6.24 -4.94 5.07
C THR A 193 -5.79 -6.39 5.30
N PRO A 194 -5.90 -6.93 6.53
CA PRO A 194 -5.48 -8.30 6.82
C PRO A 194 -6.29 -9.34 6.03
N VAL A 195 -5.59 -10.31 5.43
CA VAL A 195 -6.19 -11.36 4.61
C VAL A 195 -6.50 -12.58 5.45
N ARG A 196 -7.70 -13.15 5.29
CA ARG A 196 -8.15 -14.30 6.09
C ARG A 196 -7.56 -15.65 5.68
N GLY A 197 -6.75 -15.75 4.61
CA GLY A 197 -6.24 -17.04 4.14
C GLY A 197 -4.91 -16.91 3.42
N ALA A 198 -4.16 -18.00 3.36
CA ALA A 198 -2.84 -18.04 2.76
C ALA A 198 -2.88 -17.62 1.28
N VAL A 199 -1.95 -16.74 0.91
CA VAL A 199 -1.77 -16.23 -0.46
C VAL A 199 -0.63 -16.99 -1.17
N GLU A 200 0.43 -17.38 -0.44
CA GLU A 200 1.52 -18.16 -1.01
C GLU A 200 1.03 -19.57 -1.40
N GLY A 201 1.13 -19.91 -2.70
CA GLY A 201 0.76 -21.22 -3.25
C GLY A 201 -0.55 -21.29 -4.05
N ARG A 202 -1.28 -20.18 -4.22
CA ARG A 202 -2.44 -20.13 -5.14
C ARG A 202 -1.99 -19.85 -6.57
N GLY A 203 -1.42 -20.86 -7.21
CA GLY A 203 -0.97 -20.80 -8.60
C GLY A 203 -2.09 -20.74 -9.65
N GLU A 204 -3.34 -20.48 -9.26
CA GLU A 204 -4.47 -20.43 -10.18
C GLU A 204 -5.32 -19.18 -9.94
N ARG A 205 -5.62 -18.51 -11.06
CA ARG A 205 -6.35 -17.25 -11.19
C ARG A 205 -7.59 -17.27 -10.30
N LEU A 206 -7.78 -16.18 -9.58
CA LEU A 206 -9.10 -15.80 -9.06
C LEU A 206 -9.78 -14.99 -10.16
N ASP A 207 -10.65 -15.66 -10.91
CA ASP A 207 -11.64 -15.08 -11.82
C ASP A 207 -12.82 -14.45 -11.08
#